data_AF-A0A1Y5TLV0-F1
#
_entry.id   AF-A0A1Y5TLV0-F1
#
_cell.length_a   1.000
_cell.length_b   1.000
_cell.length_c   1.000
_cell.angle_alpha   90.00
_cell.angle_beta   90.00
_cell.angle_gamma   90.00
#
_symmetry.space_group_name_H-M   'P 1'
#
loop_
_entity.id
_entity.type
_entity.pdbx_description
1 polymer ?
#
loop_
_entity_poly.entity_id
_entity_poly.type
_entity_poly.pdbx_seq_one_letter_code
_entity_poly.pdbx_strand_id
1 'polypeptide(L)'
;MSFSVLDRNNLETKIFDNYLHFHRQIDEIDYAGERPHLTCEDVLDAHYLICNHFYKKGEGLGGFGPKDFGLLSSAVSRQVSSAFGSFVYDDLWDIASSLIFGLINDHPFHDANKRTAFLSSVFFMMENNYVPKVDIIEVEDFTVEIAEFHHLNNRHMTIEEIAPRFKTMFRRQDKRISYVVTFNELQGLLKERDCSIGDPRHNLINVFKGNDRVAQIGFPGWSKEVSRNAISTVRKSTGLTAENGFDAQVFFKGADPLSELIGEYEEPLRRLAYR
;
A
#
# COMPACT_ATOMS: atom_id res chain seq x y z
N MET A 1 11.90 6.70 -7.49
CA MET A 1 12.30 5.34 -7.05
C MET A 1 11.76 5.09 -5.64
N SER A 2 10.75 4.22 -5.55
CA SER A 2 9.99 3.86 -4.34
C SER A 2 10.70 2.79 -3.51
N PHE A 3 10.37 2.58 -2.22
CA PHE A 3 11.00 1.60 -1.32
C PHE A 3 10.12 0.42 -0.91
N SER A 4 10.37 -0.73 -1.55
CA SER A 4 9.63 -1.96 -1.32
C SER A 4 9.79 -2.45 0.11
N VAL A 5 8.73 -3.04 0.66
CA VAL A 5 8.82 -3.91 1.84
C VAL A 5 9.40 -5.29 1.48
N LEU A 6 9.46 -5.63 0.19
CA LEU A 6 9.92 -6.90 -0.35
C LEU A 6 11.42 -6.90 -0.66
N ASP A 7 12.09 -7.88 -0.08
CA ASP A 7 13.45 -8.27 -0.38
C ASP A 7 13.49 -9.59 -1.19
N ARG A 8 14.71 -10.00 -1.55
CA ARG A 8 14.95 -11.23 -2.31
C ARG A 8 14.49 -12.49 -1.57
N ASN A 9 14.47 -12.49 -0.25
CA ASN A 9 14.09 -13.64 0.56
C ASN A 9 12.57 -13.78 0.69
N ASN A 10 11.81 -12.69 0.49
CA ASN A 10 10.35 -12.72 0.56
C ASN A 10 9.73 -13.44 -0.65
N LEU A 11 10.35 -13.36 -1.83
CA LEU A 11 9.78 -13.82 -3.09
C LEU A 11 10.60 -14.93 -3.75
N GLU A 12 9.93 -15.85 -4.45
CA GLU A 12 10.58 -16.76 -5.39
C GLU A 12 11.38 -15.98 -6.44
N THR A 13 12.55 -16.48 -6.85
CA THR A 13 13.53 -15.71 -7.64
C THR A 13 12.92 -15.09 -8.90
N LYS A 14 12.16 -15.87 -9.69
CA LYS A 14 11.51 -15.36 -10.91
C LYS A 14 10.46 -14.26 -10.65
N ILE A 15 9.80 -14.32 -9.48
CA ILE A 15 8.79 -13.36 -9.07
C ILE A 15 9.50 -12.08 -8.61
N PHE A 16 10.59 -12.22 -7.85
CA PHE A 16 11.44 -11.11 -7.42
C PHE A 16 12.09 -10.36 -8.59
N ASP A 17 12.60 -11.07 -9.59
CA ASP A 17 13.22 -10.43 -10.76
C ASP A 17 12.20 -9.59 -11.55
N ASN A 18 10.96 -10.06 -11.65
CA ASN A 18 9.87 -9.33 -12.28
C ASN A 18 9.41 -8.14 -11.41
N TYR A 19 9.34 -8.33 -10.10
CA TYR A 19 9.11 -7.26 -9.12
C TYR A 19 10.09 -6.11 -9.33
N LEU A 20 11.40 -6.40 -9.33
CA LEU A 20 12.46 -5.39 -9.51
C LEU A 20 12.39 -4.69 -10.87
N HIS A 21 11.88 -5.34 -11.92
CA HIS A 21 11.70 -4.72 -13.22
C HIS A 21 10.65 -3.60 -13.19
N PHE A 22 9.50 -3.84 -12.56
CA PHE A 22 8.42 -2.85 -12.46
C PHE A 22 8.65 -1.84 -11.34
N HIS A 23 9.26 -2.25 -10.24
CA HIS A 23 9.60 -1.38 -9.12
C HIS A 23 10.50 -0.21 -9.55
N ARG A 24 11.47 -0.47 -10.43
CA ARG A 24 12.34 0.56 -11.02
C ARG A 24 11.62 1.55 -11.94
N GLN A 25 10.41 1.23 -12.39
CA GLN A 25 9.59 2.11 -13.22
C GLN A 25 8.73 3.06 -12.37
N ILE A 26 8.76 2.94 -11.04
CA ILE A 26 7.98 3.81 -10.16
C ILE A 26 8.52 5.24 -10.20
N ASP A 27 7.80 6.06 -10.96
CA ASP A 27 7.95 7.50 -11.10
C ASP A 27 6.72 8.23 -10.52
N GLU A 28 6.41 7.93 -9.26
CA GLU A 28 5.37 8.64 -8.53
C GLU A 28 5.91 9.94 -7.94
N ILE A 29 5.17 11.02 -8.13
CA ILE A 29 5.42 12.27 -7.42
C ILE A 29 5.11 12.01 -5.95
N ASP A 30 6.13 12.08 -5.08
CA ASP A 30 5.95 11.98 -3.64
C ASP A 30 4.99 13.09 -3.19
N TYR A 31 3.74 12.73 -2.93
CA TYR A 31 2.79 13.65 -2.32
C TYR A 31 3.22 13.85 -0.86
N ALA A 32 3.97 14.92 -0.62
CA ALA A 32 4.53 15.25 0.70
C ALA A 32 3.46 15.72 1.72
N GLY A 33 2.17 15.73 1.37
CA GLY A 33 1.09 16.11 2.27
C GLY A 33 0.60 14.94 3.13
N GLU A 34 -0.05 15.26 4.25
CA GLU A 34 -0.57 14.30 5.24
C GLU A 34 -1.80 13.48 4.77
N ARG A 35 -2.09 13.45 3.47
CA ARG A 35 -3.30 12.81 2.93
C ARG A 35 -3.14 11.28 2.92
N PRO A 36 -4.08 10.50 3.47
CA PRO A 36 -4.03 9.05 3.38
C PRO A 36 -4.14 8.58 1.93
N HIS A 37 -3.18 7.78 1.48
CA HIS A 37 -3.19 7.09 0.19
C HIS A 37 -2.27 5.87 0.28
N LEU A 38 -2.41 4.93 -0.66
CA LEU A 38 -1.38 3.94 -0.93
C LEU A 38 -0.56 4.42 -2.13
N THR A 39 0.73 4.08 -2.14
CA THR A 39 1.59 4.30 -3.30
C THR A 39 1.45 3.15 -4.30
N CYS A 40 1.89 3.32 -5.56
CA CYS A 40 1.99 2.23 -6.53
C CYS A 40 2.81 1.10 -5.96
N GLU A 41 3.83 1.44 -5.19
CA GLU A 41 4.63 0.47 -4.47
C GLU A 41 3.86 -0.33 -3.44
N ASP A 42 3.08 0.28 -2.55
CA ASP A 42 2.31 -0.48 -1.55
C ASP A 42 1.38 -1.49 -2.24
N VAL A 43 0.79 -1.10 -3.36
CA VAL A 43 -0.07 -1.97 -4.18
C VAL A 43 0.75 -3.04 -4.92
N LEU A 44 1.92 -2.68 -5.44
CA LEU A 44 2.85 -3.62 -6.09
C LEU A 44 3.30 -4.68 -5.07
N ASP A 45 3.69 -4.27 -3.88
CA ASP A 45 4.11 -5.15 -2.80
C ASP A 45 2.97 -6.13 -2.43
N ALA A 46 1.76 -5.62 -2.24
CA ALA A 46 0.58 -6.44 -1.97
C ALA A 46 0.33 -7.47 -3.10
N HIS A 47 0.41 -7.04 -4.37
CA HIS A 47 0.24 -7.90 -5.52
C HIS A 47 1.27 -9.05 -5.56
N TYR A 48 2.55 -8.73 -5.43
CA TYR A 48 3.61 -9.73 -5.54
C TYR A 48 3.65 -10.68 -4.35
N LEU A 49 3.30 -10.22 -3.14
CA LEU A 49 3.10 -11.10 -1.99
C LEU A 49 1.96 -12.09 -2.21
N ILE A 50 0.80 -11.62 -2.72
CA ILE A 50 -0.31 -12.51 -3.10
C ILE A 50 0.16 -13.55 -4.12
N CYS A 51 0.79 -13.10 -5.21
CA CYS A 51 1.27 -14.00 -6.26
C CYS A 51 2.25 -15.04 -5.70
N ASN A 52 3.22 -14.62 -4.90
CA ASN A 52 4.20 -15.52 -4.31
C ASN A 52 3.57 -16.53 -3.34
N HIS A 53 2.63 -16.08 -2.50
CA HIS A 53 1.92 -16.93 -1.55
C HIS A 53 1.18 -18.07 -2.27
N PHE A 54 0.36 -17.73 -3.26
CA PHE A 54 -0.42 -18.73 -4.00
C PHE A 54 0.44 -19.58 -4.95
N TYR A 55 1.51 -19.00 -5.52
CA TYR A 55 2.48 -19.76 -6.30
C TYR A 55 3.15 -20.85 -5.45
N LYS A 56 3.59 -20.54 -4.22
CA LYS A 56 4.19 -21.52 -3.30
C LYS A 56 3.23 -22.63 -2.88
N LYS A 57 1.91 -22.36 -2.91
CA LYS A 57 0.86 -23.36 -2.66
C LYS A 57 0.50 -24.19 -3.89
N GLY A 58 1.11 -23.93 -5.04
CA GLY A 58 0.83 -24.64 -6.28
C GLY A 58 -0.47 -24.23 -6.96
N GLU A 59 -1.04 -23.08 -6.60
CA GLU A 59 -2.22 -22.54 -7.27
C GLU A 59 -1.82 -21.88 -8.60
N GLY A 60 -2.69 -22.02 -9.61
CA GLY A 60 -2.47 -21.43 -10.92
C GLY A 60 -2.56 -19.91 -10.87
N LEU A 61 -1.59 -19.24 -11.52
CA LEU A 61 -1.62 -17.80 -11.79
C LEU A 61 -1.46 -17.59 -13.30
N GLY A 62 -2.36 -16.79 -13.88
CA GLY A 62 -2.33 -16.42 -15.30
C GLY A 62 -1.17 -15.48 -15.67
N GLY A 63 -0.43 -14.99 -14.67
CA GLY A 63 0.72 -14.11 -14.79
C GLY A 63 1.00 -13.43 -13.45
N PHE A 64 2.11 -12.70 -13.36
CA PHE A 64 2.40 -11.82 -12.23
C PHE A 64 2.91 -10.49 -12.76
N GLY A 65 2.67 -9.44 -11.99
CA GLY A 65 3.07 -8.08 -12.31
C GLY A 65 2.07 -7.30 -13.18
N PRO A 66 2.29 -5.98 -13.30
CA PRO A 66 1.48 -5.10 -14.15
C PRO A 66 1.53 -5.52 -15.63
N LYS A 67 0.44 -5.29 -16.36
CA LYS A 67 0.40 -5.35 -17.84
C LYS A 67 1.18 -4.19 -18.45
N ASP A 68 1.02 -3.02 -17.84
CA ASP A 68 1.69 -1.78 -18.16
C ASP A 68 1.74 -0.93 -16.87
N PHE A 69 2.84 -0.23 -16.66
CA PHE A 69 3.02 0.56 -15.44
C PHE A 69 2.08 1.79 -15.40
N GLY A 70 1.75 2.37 -16.56
CA GLY A 70 0.80 3.47 -16.67
C GLY A 70 -0.60 3.10 -16.20
N LEU A 71 -1.04 1.85 -16.40
CA LEU A 71 -2.31 1.37 -15.85
C LEU A 71 -2.30 1.31 -14.32
N LEU A 72 -1.22 0.78 -13.72
CA LEU A 72 -1.07 0.76 -12.26
C LEU A 72 -1.04 2.18 -11.70
N SER A 73 -0.22 3.05 -12.30
CA SER A 73 -0.11 4.45 -11.90
C SER A 73 -1.44 5.19 -12.00
N SER A 74 -2.17 5.00 -13.10
CA SER A 74 -3.52 5.54 -13.28
C SER A 74 -4.45 5.07 -12.15
N ALA A 75 -4.52 3.76 -11.89
CA ALA A 75 -5.41 3.18 -10.89
C ALA A 75 -5.15 3.70 -9.47
N VAL A 76 -3.89 3.86 -9.09
CA VAL A 76 -3.49 4.30 -7.73
C VAL A 76 -3.58 5.81 -7.56
N SER A 77 -3.16 6.59 -8.57
CA SER A 77 -3.15 8.06 -8.52
C SER A 77 -4.54 8.70 -8.36
N ARG A 78 -5.62 7.94 -8.58
CA ARG A 78 -7.02 8.39 -8.37
C ARG A 78 -7.23 8.92 -6.95
N GLN A 79 -6.55 8.32 -5.96
CA GLN A 79 -6.62 8.70 -4.55
C GLN A 79 -6.21 10.15 -4.26
N VAL A 80 -5.31 10.69 -5.09
CA VAL A 80 -4.68 12.00 -4.94
C VAL A 80 -4.94 12.92 -6.15
N SER A 81 -5.83 12.50 -7.06
CA SER A 81 -6.18 13.29 -8.24
C SER A 81 -6.85 14.60 -7.85
N SER A 82 -6.50 15.67 -8.56
CA SER A 82 -7.05 17.01 -8.34
C SER A 82 -7.61 17.59 -9.63
N ALA A 83 -8.66 18.40 -9.49
CA ALA A 83 -9.31 19.12 -10.56
C ALA A 83 -9.65 20.53 -10.05
N PHE A 84 -9.41 21.56 -10.87
CA PHE A 84 -9.71 22.96 -10.53
C PHE A 84 -9.10 23.44 -9.20
N GLY A 85 -7.94 22.90 -8.80
CA GLY A 85 -7.22 23.30 -7.59
C GLY A 85 -7.70 22.64 -6.30
N SER A 86 -8.64 21.70 -6.36
CA SER A 86 -9.07 20.86 -5.23
C SER A 86 -8.93 19.38 -5.57
N PHE A 87 -8.87 18.53 -4.55
CA PHE A 87 -8.92 17.08 -4.79
C PHE A 87 -10.29 16.68 -5.32
N VAL A 88 -10.31 15.62 -6.13
CA VAL A 88 -11.56 15.06 -6.68
C VAL A 88 -12.35 14.34 -5.59
N TYR A 89 -11.64 13.61 -4.73
CA TYR A 89 -12.20 12.95 -3.55
C TYR A 89 -11.66 13.69 -2.33
N ASP A 90 -12.37 13.75 -1.21
CA ASP A 90 -11.87 14.40 0.02
C ASP A 90 -12.12 13.57 1.28
N ASP A 91 -13.18 12.78 1.28
CA ASP A 91 -13.49 11.87 2.36
C ASP A 91 -12.68 10.56 2.23
N LEU A 92 -12.31 9.97 3.38
CA LEU A 92 -11.52 8.74 3.45
C LEU A 92 -12.17 7.58 2.69
N TRP A 93 -13.50 7.49 2.74
CA TRP A 93 -14.27 6.43 2.08
C TRP A 93 -14.27 6.60 0.57
N ASP A 94 -14.30 7.84 0.08
CA ASP A 94 -14.17 8.13 -1.35
C ASP A 94 -12.76 7.78 -1.85
N ILE A 95 -11.72 8.09 -1.06
CA ILE A 95 -10.33 7.71 -1.38
C ILE A 95 -10.20 6.18 -1.45
N ALA A 96 -10.68 5.45 -0.43
CA ALA A 96 -10.65 3.99 -0.40
C ALA A 96 -11.41 3.37 -1.60
N SER A 97 -12.55 3.96 -1.93
CA SER A 97 -13.41 3.53 -3.02
C SER A 97 -12.78 3.81 -4.39
N SER A 98 -12.07 4.94 -4.53
CA SER A 98 -11.32 5.24 -5.75
C SER A 98 -10.20 4.23 -6.01
N LEU A 99 -9.55 3.75 -4.95
CA LEU A 99 -8.50 2.72 -5.01
C LEU A 99 -9.08 1.37 -5.45
N ILE A 100 -10.11 0.85 -4.75
CA ILE A 100 -10.70 -0.44 -5.11
C ILE A 100 -11.28 -0.41 -6.53
N PHE A 101 -11.92 0.71 -6.89
CA PHE A 101 -12.45 0.94 -8.23
C PHE A 101 -11.35 0.87 -9.28
N GLY A 102 -10.24 1.59 -9.10
CA GLY A 102 -9.15 1.64 -10.08
C GLY A 102 -8.51 0.27 -10.26
N LEU A 103 -8.18 -0.41 -9.16
CA LEU A 103 -7.53 -1.72 -9.21
C LEU A 103 -8.41 -2.81 -9.83
N ILE A 104 -9.73 -2.72 -9.65
CA ILE A 104 -10.66 -3.64 -10.31
C ILE A 104 -10.83 -3.28 -11.78
N ASN A 105 -11.24 -2.05 -12.10
CA ASN A 105 -11.76 -1.73 -13.43
C ASN A 105 -10.65 -1.41 -14.44
N ASP A 106 -9.55 -0.79 -14.02
CA ASP A 106 -8.42 -0.52 -14.91
C ASP A 106 -7.61 -1.81 -15.19
N HIS A 107 -7.84 -2.86 -14.40
CA HIS A 107 -7.21 -4.18 -14.49
C HIS A 107 -5.68 -4.11 -14.72
N PRO A 108 -4.94 -3.41 -13.86
CA PRO A 108 -3.53 -3.09 -14.12
C PRO A 108 -2.62 -4.31 -14.15
N PHE A 109 -2.99 -5.43 -13.53
CA PHE A 109 -2.19 -6.65 -13.45
C PHE A 109 -2.61 -7.73 -14.45
N HIS A 110 -1.67 -8.61 -14.82
CA HIS A 110 -1.95 -9.75 -15.70
C HIS A 110 -2.99 -10.71 -15.12
N ASP A 111 -2.93 -10.95 -13.81
CA ASP A 111 -3.89 -11.74 -13.03
C ASP A 111 -4.00 -11.12 -11.62
N ALA A 112 -4.87 -11.65 -10.78
CA ALA A 112 -5.04 -11.28 -9.37
C ALA A 112 -5.54 -9.85 -9.11
N ASN A 113 -6.10 -9.15 -10.09
CA ASN A 113 -6.66 -7.79 -9.92
C ASN A 113 -7.67 -7.71 -8.77
N LYS A 114 -8.66 -8.61 -8.70
CA LYS A 114 -9.65 -8.65 -7.59
C LYS A 114 -8.99 -8.93 -6.24
N ARG A 115 -8.03 -9.86 -6.19
CA ARG A 115 -7.27 -10.19 -4.98
C ARG A 115 -6.45 -9.00 -4.48
N THR A 116 -5.73 -8.34 -5.39
CA THR A 116 -4.94 -7.14 -5.09
C THR A 116 -5.82 -5.97 -4.67
N ALA A 117 -6.96 -5.74 -5.34
CA ALA A 117 -7.90 -4.70 -4.98
C ALA A 117 -8.48 -4.92 -3.58
N PHE A 118 -8.96 -6.12 -3.29
CA PHE A 118 -9.47 -6.50 -1.98
C PHE A 118 -8.43 -6.28 -0.87
N LEU A 119 -7.22 -6.85 -1.02
CA LEU A 119 -6.18 -6.76 0.01
C LEU A 119 -5.71 -5.31 0.20
N SER A 120 -5.46 -4.59 -0.89
CA SER A 120 -4.98 -3.20 -0.83
C SER A 120 -6.00 -2.28 -0.17
N SER A 121 -7.29 -2.47 -0.46
CA SER A 121 -8.34 -1.64 0.15
C SER A 121 -8.57 -1.98 1.62
N VAL A 122 -8.52 -3.25 2.01
CA VAL A 122 -8.56 -3.63 3.44
C VAL A 122 -7.35 -3.08 4.18
N PHE A 123 -6.15 -3.24 3.61
CA PHE A 123 -4.91 -2.70 4.17
C PHE A 123 -4.96 -1.17 4.32
N PHE A 124 -5.44 -0.46 3.29
CA PHE A 124 -5.64 1.00 3.36
C PHE A 124 -6.57 1.39 4.52
N MET A 125 -7.69 0.68 4.72
CA MET A 125 -8.59 0.98 5.83
C MET A 125 -7.93 0.73 7.18
N MET A 126 -7.14 -0.34 7.32
CA MET A 126 -6.43 -0.67 8.56
C MET A 126 -5.37 0.37 8.92
N GLU A 127 -4.59 0.84 7.94
CA GLU A 127 -3.64 1.94 8.14
C GLU A 127 -4.34 3.23 8.62
N ASN A 128 -5.63 3.36 8.34
CA ASN A 128 -6.48 4.46 8.79
C ASN A 128 -7.34 4.13 10.03
N ASN A 129 -6.99 3.08 10.78
CA ASN A 129 -7.66 2.63 12.01
C ASN A 129 -9.11 2.13 11.81
N TYR A 130 -9.39 1.56 10.64
CA TYR A 130 -10.65 0.90 10.35
C TYR A 130 -10.43 -0.58 10.07
N VAL A 131 -11.27 -1.41 10.68
CA VAL A 131 -11.28 -2.86 10.47
C VAL A 131 -12.63 -3.31 9.95
N PRO A 132 -12.71 -4.42 9.20
CA PRO A 132 -13.98 -5.03 8.85
C PRO A 132 -14.85 -5.25 10.10
N LYS A 133 -16.13 -4.90 10.02
CA LYS A 133 -17.14 -5.20 11.06
C LYS A 133 -18.21 -6.18 10.61
N VAL A 134 -18.28 -6.41 9.30
CA VAL A 134 -19.10 -7.43 8.66
C VAL A 134 -18.31 -8.72 8.53
N ASP A 135 -18.96 -9.80 8.11
CA ASP A 135 -18.22 -10.98 7.68
C ASP A 135 -17.34 -10.60 6.48
N ILE A 136 -16.10 -11.09 6.44
CA ILE A 136 -15.17 -10.78 5.36
C ILE A 136 -15.71 -11.21 3.99
N ILE A 137 -16.60 -12.22 3.96
CA ILE A 137 -17.33 -12.65 2.77
C ILE A 137 -18.15 -11.49 2.17
N GLU A 138 -18.71 -10.59 2.97
CA GLU A 138 -19.46 -9.44 2.44
C GLU A 138 -18.56 -8.45 1.71
N VAL A 139 -17.31 -8.27 2.16
CA VAL A 139 -16.31 -7.44 1.49
C VAL A 139 -15.81 -8.12 0.20
N GLU A 140 -15.65 -9.45 0.24
CA GLU A 140 -15.34 -10.28 -0.92
C GLU A 140 -16.44 -10.17 -1.99
N ASP A 141 -17.69 -10.39 -1.60
CA ASP A 141 -18.86 -10.33 -2.49
C ASP A 141 -18.99 -8.95 -3.12
N PHE A 142 -18.74 -7.89 -2.35
CA PHE A 142 -18.78 -6.54 -2.88
C PHE A 142 -17.63 -6.26 -3.86
N THR A 143 -16.45 -6.83 -3.64
CA THR A 143 -15.33 -6.77 -4.59
C THR A 143 -15.72 -7.41 -5.93
N VAL A 144 -16.37 -8.58 -5.90
CA VAL A 144 -16.91 -9.24 -7.10
C VAL A 144 -17.99 -8.40 -7.75
N GLU A 145 -18.90 -7.83 -6.96
CA GLU A 145 -19.98 -6.99 -7.48
C GLU A 145 -19.45 -5.78 -8.25
N ILE A 146 -18.42 -5.09 -7.75
CA ILE A 146 -17.80 -3.95 -8.44
C ILE A 146 -17.24 -4.38 -9.81
N ALA A 147 -16.59 -5.55 -9.88
CA ALA A 147 -16.00 -6.07 -11.11
C ALA A 147 -17.08 -6.42 -12.15
N GLU A 148 -18.11 -7.12 -11.71
CA GLU A 148 -19.18 -7.63 -12.58
C GLU A 148 -20.24 -6.57 -12.94
N PHE A 149 -20.25 -5.44 -12.25
CA PHE A 149 -21.29 -4.42 -12.39
C PHE A 149 -21.48 -3.95 -13.84
N HIS A 150 -20.38 -3.82 -14.59
CA HIS A 150 -20.41 -3.35 -15.97
C HIS A 150 -21.07 -4.34 -16.93
N HIS A 151 -20.95 -5.64 -16.70
CA HIS A 151 -21.62 -6.67 -17.48
C HIS A 151 -23.15 -6.63 -17.31
N LEU A 152 -23.62 -6.21 -16.13
CA LEU A 152 -25.04 -6.15 -15.80
C LEU A 152 -25.69 -4.79 -16.13
N ASN A 153 -24.91 -3.70 -16.12
CA ASN A 153 -25.44 -2.33 -16.18
C ASN A 153 -24.93 -1.50 -17.37
N ASN A 154 -24.03 -2.03 -18.22
CA ASN A 154 -23.37 -1.30 -19.32
C ASN A 154 -22.64 -0.01 -18.88
N ARG A 155 -22.23 0.06 -17.62
CA ARG A 155 -21.38 1.10 -17.02
C ARG A 155 -20.70 0.55 -15.78
N HIS A 156 -19.60 1.14 -15.34
CA HIS A 156 -19.01 0.80 -14.05
C HIS A 156 -19.78 1.44 -12.87
N MET A 157 -19.64 0.88 -11.67
CA MET A 157 -20.11 1.53 -10.45
C MET A 157 -19.38 2.87 -10.27
N THR A 158 -20.07 3.88 -9.79
CA THR A 158 -19.47 5.18 -9.46
C THR A 158 -18.89 5.16 -8.04
N ILE A 159 -18.00 6.11 -7.73
CA ILE A 159 -17.44 6.20 -6.37
C ILE A 159 -18.53 6.55 -5.36
N GLU A 160 -19.51 7.35 -5.78
CA GLU A 160 -20.69 7.74 -5.02
C GLU A 160 -21.61 6.55 -4.68
N GLU A 161 -21.56 5.47 -5.48
CA GLU A 161 -22.25 4.21 -5.20
C GLU A 161 -21.40 3.27 -4.31
N ILE A 162 -20.07 3.29 -4.47
CA ILE A 162 -19.16 2.40 -3.74
C ILE A 162 -18.97 2.88 -2.30
N ALA A 163 -18.66 4.16 -2.10
CA ALA A 163 -18.23 4.70 -0.81
C ALA A 163 -19.25 4.53 0.33
N PRO A 164 -20.56 4.78 0.14
CA PRO A 164 -21.54 4.58 1.20
C PRO A 164 -21.61 3.11 1.65
N ARG A 165 -21.54 2.17 0.71
CA ARG A 165 -21.56 0.72 1.01
C ARG A 165 -20.28 0.30 1.70
N PHE A 166 -19.13 0.72 1.18
CA PHE A 166 -17.83 0.44 1.78
C PHE A 166 -17.78 0.93 3.24
N LYS A 167 -18.26 2.14 3.52
CA LYS A 167 -18.39 2.69 4.87
C LYS A 167 -19.22 1.82 5.82
N THR A 168 -20.24 1.14 5.33
CA THR A 168 -21.06 0.23 6.16
C THR A 168 -20.38 -1.09 6.49
N MET A 169 -19.26 -1.43 5.84
CA MET A 169 -18.55 -2.70 6.06
C MET A 169 -17.44 -2.60 7.10
N PHE A 170 -17.00 -1.39 7.45
CA PHE A 170 -15.90 -1.15 8.39
C PHE A 170 -16.37 -0.44 9.66
N ARG A 171 -15.59 -0.58 10.74
CA ARG A 171 -15.71 0.20 11.97
C ARG A 171 -14.36 0.73 12.39
N ARG A 172 -14.37 1.82 13.15
CA ARG A 172 -13.16 2.32 13.80
C ARG A 172 -12.69 1.31 14.85
N GLN A 173 -11.39 1.09 14.92
CA GLN A 173 -10.76 0.22 15.90
C GLN A 173 -10.28 1.05 17.10
N ASP A 174 -10.60 0.63 18.32
CA ASP A 174 -10.25 1.36 19.55
C ASP A 174 -8.78 1.19 19.96
N LYS A 175 -8.18 0.05 19.61
CA LYS A 175 -6.75 -0.24 19.81
C LYS A 175 -6.06 -0.33 18.46
N ARG A 176 -5.24 0.67 18.13
CA ARG A 176 -4.39 0.65 16.94
C ARG A 176 -3.37 -0.48 17.07
N ILE A 177 -3.40 -1.43 16.14
CA ILE A 177 -2.27 -2.35 15.93
C ILE A 177 -1.32 -1.59 15.00
N SER A 178 -0.14 -1.23 15.50
CA SER A 178 0.87 -0.58 14.68
C SER A 178 2.05 -1.50 14.51
N TYR A 179 2.31 -1.78 13.25
CA TYR A 179 3.46 -2.54 12.79
C TYR A 179 4.67 -1.64 12.57
N VAL A 180 4.53 -0.31 12.64
CA VAL A 180 5.60 0.64 12.32
C VAL A 180 6.32 1.11 13.58
N VAL A 181 7.63 1.32 13.47
CA VAL A 181 8.45 1.89 14.53
C VAL A 181 8.05 3.33 14.89
N THR A 182 8.37 3.73 16.11
CA THR A 182 8.29 5.12 16.60
C THR A 182 9.45 5.97 16.11
N PHE A 183 9.34 7.30 16.19
CA PHE A 183 10.47 8.19 15.84
C PHE A 183 11.71 7.94 16.72
N ASN A 184 11.53 7.56 17.98
CA ASN A 184 12.63 7.13 18.85
C ASN A 184 13.33 5.88 18.33
N GLU A 185 12.56 4.86 17.95
CA GLU A 185 13.09 3.61 17.39
C GLU A 185 13.75 3.86 16.02
N LEU A 186 13.12 4.67 15.16
CA LEU A 186 13.68 5.10 13.88
C LEU A 186 15.04 5.77 14.05
N GLN A 187 15.17 6.70 15.01
CA GLN A 187 16.44 7.36 15.30
C GLN A 187 17.53 6.35 15.70
N GLY A 188 17.17 5.29 16.42
CA GLY A 188 18.07 4.18 16.74
C GLY A 188 18.54 3.42 15.49
N LEU A 189 17.59 3.00 14.64
CA LEU A 189 17.86 2.27 13.40
C LEU A 189 18.74 3.05 12.42
N LEU A 190 18.55 4.37 12.34
CA LEU A 190 19.31 5.23 11.43
C LEU A 190 20.76 5.44 11.88
N LYS A 191 21.02 5.51 13.20
CA LYS A 191 22.37 5.77 13.76
C LYS A 191 23.39 4.73 13.33
N GLU A 192 22.99 3.48 13.22
CA GLU A 192 23.87 2.37 12.80
C GLU A 192 24.32 2.48 11.33
N ARG A 193 23.71 3.39 10.55
CA ARG A 193 23.82 3.47 9.09
C ARG A 193 24.25 4.86 8.60
N ASP A 194 24.94 5.63 9.44
CA ASP A 194 25.37 7.01 9.17
C ASP A 194 24.21 7.94 8.74
N CYS A 195 23.03 7.70 9.30
CA CYS A 195 21.83 8.49 9.05
C CYS A 195 21.23 8.99 10.37
N SER A 196 20.46 10.07 10.34
CA SER A 196 19.79 10.58 11.53
C SER A 196 18.54 11.40 11.21
N ILE A 197 17.74 11.67 12.24
CA ILE A 197 16.66 12.66 12.17
C ILE A 197 16.87 13.73 13.24
N GLY A 198 16.62 14.99 12.91
CA GLY A 198 16.97 16.08 13.81
C GLY A 198 16.30 17.41 13.47
N ASP A 199 16.57 18.41 14.31
CA ASP A 199 16.06 19.78 14.19
C ASP A 199 14.53 19.90 14.03
N PRO A 200 13.73 19.34 14.96
CA PRO A 200 12.28 19.36 14.85
C PRO A 200 11.71 20.80 14.91
N ARG A 201 10.83 21.15 13.96
CA ARG A 201 10.13 22.45 13.90
C ARG A 201 8.75 22.30 13.27
N HIS A 202 7.73 22.94 13.85
CA HIS A 202 6.36 23.03 13.29
C HIS A 202 5.80 21.70 12.74
N ASN A 203 5.81 20.65 13.57
CA ASN A 203 5.33 19.31 13.20
C ASN A 203 6.14 18.62 12.08
N LEU A 204 7.39 19.04 11.85
CA LEU A 204 8.31 18.46 10.88
C LEU A 204 9.66 18.14 11.54
N ILE A 205 10.39 17.17 11.00
CA ILE A 205 11.76 16.83 11.38
C ILE A 205 12.61 16.59 10.13
N ASN A 206 13.87 17.00 10.16
CA ASN A 206 14.79 16.81 9.04
C ASN A 206 15.38 15.41 9.07
N VAL A 207 15.64 14.84 7.89
CA VAL A 207 16.35 13.58 7.70
C VAL A 207 17.75 13.89 7.16
N PHE A 208 18.76 13.26 7.74
CA PHE A 208 20.16 13.48 7.39
C PHE A 208 20.86 12.17 6.99
N LYS A 209 21.81 12.29 6.06
CA LYS A 209 22.81 11.27 5.73
C LYS A 209 24.19 11.89 5.95
N GLY A 210 24.95 11.37 6.91
CA GLY A 210 26.07 12.09 7.52
C GLY A 210 25.61 13.45 8.05
N ASN A 211 26.19 14.53 7.52
CA ASN A 211 25.83 15.91 7.85
C ASN A 211 24.85 16.57 6.85
N ASP A 212 24.56 15.91 5.73
CA ASP A 212 23.74 16.48 4.68
C ASP A 212 22.26 16.25 4.96
N ARG A 213 21.47 17.33 4.95
CA ARG A 213 20.00 17.24 5.01
C ARG A 213 19.48 16.71 3.68
N VAL A 214 18.92 15.52 3.70
CA VAL A 214 18.45 14.80 2.50
C VAL A 214 16.93 14.83 2.33
N ALA A 215 16.16 15.01 3.40
CA ALA A 215 14.70 15.14 3.33
C ALA A 215 14.10 15.82 4.58
N GLN A 216 12.78 15.96 4.60
CA GLN A 216 11.99 16.38 5.75
C GLN A 216 10.68 15.59 5.78
N ILE A 217 10.26 15.18 6.97
CA ILE A 217 9.07 14.34 7.20
C ILE A 217 8.20 14.93 8.31
N GLY A 218 6.91 14.57 8.30
CA GLY A 218 5.99 14.87 9.40
C GLY A 218 6.50 14.33 10.73
N PHE A 219 6.39 15.12 11.80
CA PHE A 219 6.92 14.82 13.13
C PHE A 219 5.93 15.25 14.23
N PRO A 220 4.97 14.37 14.57
CA PRO A 220 4.03 14.60 15.66
C PRO A 220 4.64 14.36 17.05
N GLY A 221 5.88 13.86 17.13
CA GLY A 221 6.65 13.68 18.36
C GLY A 221 7.45 12.38 18.43
N TRP A 222 8.44 12.34 19.32
CA TRP A 222 9.39 11.22 19.44
C TRP A 222 8.76 9.85 19.77
N SER A 223 7.72 9.84 20.61
CA SER A 223 7.00 8.62 20.99
C SER A 223 5.90 8.23 20.01
N LYS A 224 5.69 9.02 18.95
CA LYS A 224 4.70 8.73 17.93
C LYS A 224 5.27 7.78 16.89
N GLU A 225 4.38 7.03 16.26
CA GLU A 225 4.70 6.14 15.16
C GLU A 225 5.04 6.93 13.91
N VAL A 226 6.05 6.47 13.18
CA VAL A 226 6.39 7.05 11.90
C VAL A 226 5.34 6.56 10.89
N SER A 227 4.83 7.47 10.05
CA SER A 227 3.93 7.03 8.97
C SER A 227 4.70 6.22 7.93
N ARG A 228 4.04 5.30 7.21
CA ARG A 228 4.67 4.55 6.12
C ARG A 228 5.28 5.46 5.06
N ASN A 229 4.60 6.56 4.71
CA ASN A 229 5.10 7.56 3.77
C ASN A 229 6.39 8.25 4.28
N ALA A 230 6.46 8.55 5.58
CA ALA A 230 7.66 9.09 6.19
C ALA A 230 8.81 8.05 6.22
N ILE A 231 8.53 6.77 6.51
CA ILE A 231 9.51 5.67 6.38
C ILE A 231 10.01 5.57 4.94
N SER A 232 9.12 5.61 3.96
CA SER A 232 9.48 5.60 2.53
C SER A 232 10.40 6.78 2.20
N THR A 233 10.03 7.99 2.59
CA THR A 233 10.86 9.21 2.40
C THR A 233 12.23 9.09 3.05
N VAL A 234 12.29 8.58 4.28
CA VAL A 234 13.56 8.37 5.01
C VAL A 234 14.43 7.39 4.25
N ARG A 235 13.90 6.21 3.90
CA ARG A 235 14.68 5.20 3.19
C ARG A 235 15.16 5.74 1.84
N LYS A 236 14.30 6.43 1.06
CA LYS A 236 14.61 7.16 -0.20
C LYS A 236 15.83 8.04 -0.07
N SER A 237 15.69 9.02 0.79
CA SER A 237 16.68 10.07 0.94
C SER A 237 18.00 9.57 1.53
N THR A 238 17.98 8.46 2.28
CA THR A 238 19.18 7.87 2.90
C THR A 238 19.83 6.75 2.08
N GLY A 239 19.09 6.16 1.14
CA GLY A 239 19.53 5.00 0.36
C GLY A 239 19.41 3.66 1.09
N LEU A 240 18.58 3.57 2.12
CA LEU A 240 18.32 2.32 2.87
C LEU A 240 17.30 1.42 2.12
N THR A 241 17.64 1.10 0.86
CA THR A 241 16.83 0.32 -0.10
C THR A 241 17.17 -1.16 -0.04
N ALA A 242 16.26 -2.00 -0.53
CA ALA A 242 16.57 -3.38 -0.89
C ALA A 242 17.70 -3.48 -1.93
N GLU A 243 17.75 -2.56 -2.90
CA GLU A 243 18.83 -2.48 -3.91
C GLU A 243 20.22 -2.31 -3.27
N ASN A 244 20.29 -1.60 -2.15
CA ASN A 244 21.52 -1.39 -1.38
C ASN A 244 21.68 -2.40 -0.22
N GLY A 245 20.91 -3.50 -0.24
CA GLY A 245 21.02 -4.60 0.73
C GLY A 245 20.36 -4.34 2.08
N PHE A 246 19.44 -3.36 2.17
CA PHE A 246 18.71 -3.07 3.41
C PHE A 246 17.29 -3.61 3.37
N ASP A 247 17.00 -4.51 4.31
CA ASP A 247 15.67 -5.06 4.55
C ASP A 247 14.75 -3.97 5.13
N ALA A 248 13.55 -3.85 4.56
CA ALA A 248 12.51 -2.96 5.03
C ALA A 248 11.93 -3.37 6.38
N GLN A 249 11.92 -4.68 6.69
CA GLN A 249 11.32 -5.24 7.90
C GLN A 249 11.92 -4.65 9.18
N VAL A 250 13.16 -4.14 9.13
CA VAL A 250 13.80 -3.48 10.28
C VAL A 250 13.03 -2.23 10.75
N PHE A 251 12.25 -1.61 9.87
CA PHE A 251 11.40 -0.45 10.19
C PHE A 251 9.99 -0.86 10.68
N PHE A 252 9.74 -2.17 10.78
CA PHE A 252 8.48 -2.73 11.26
C PHE A 252 8.76 -3.58 12.51
N LYS A 253 7.80 -3.64 13.45
CA LYS A 253 7.93 -4.29 14.78
C LYS A 253 7.88 -5.82 14.71
N GLY A 254 8.57 -6.43 13.74
CA GLY A 254 8.77 -7.88 13.62
C GLY A 254 7.74 -8.64 12.78
N ALA A 255 6.82 -7.94 12.09
CA ALA A 255 5.92 -8.55 11.11
C ALA A 255 5.56 -7.56 10.00
N ASP A 256 5.55 -8.06 8.75
CA ASP A 256 5.02 -7.32 7.62
C ASP A 256 3.48 -7.40 7.63
N PRO A 257 2.76 -6.27 7.78
CA PRO A 257 1.30 -6.30 7.86
C PRO A 257 0.63 -6.89 6.63
N LEU A 258 1.20 -6.74 5.42
CA LEU A 258 0.61 -7.34 4.22
C LEU A 258 0.68 -8.87 4.28
N SER A 259 1.82 -9.41 4.70
CA SER A 259 1.99 -10.86 4.90
C SER A 259 1.04 -11.42 5.96
N GLU A 260 0.81 -10.70 7.07
CA GLU A 260 -0.18 -11.11 8.07
C GLU A 260 -1.61 -11.13 7.49
N LEU A 261 -1.98 -10.09 6.74
CA LEU A 261 -3.31 -9.99 6.13
C LEU A 261 -3.53 -11.06 5.05
N ILE A 262 -2.49 -11.44 4.31
CA ILE A 262 -2.58 -12.56 3.37
C ILE A 262 -2.84 -13.87 4.11
N GLY A 263 -2.24 -14.07 5.29
CA GLY A 263 -2.53 -15.22 6.14
C GLY A 263 -3.96 -15.18 6.70
N GLU A 264 -4.40 -14.03 7.21
CA GLU A 264 -5.74 -13.84 7.78
C GLU A 264 -6.84 -14.03 6.72
N TYR A 265 -6.63 -13.49 5.52
CA TYR A 265 -7.62 -13.49 4.43
C TYR A 265 -7.26 -14.44 3.28
N GLU A 266 -6.48 -15.48 3.57
CA GLU A 266 -6.08 -16.47 2.57
C GLU A 266 -7.27 -17.08 1.83
N GLU A 267 -8.30 -17.46 2.58
CA GLU A 267 -9.51 -18.09 2.06
C GLU A 267 -10.32 -17.17 1.13
N PRO A 268 -10.67 -15.92 1.52
CA PRO A 268 -11.20 -14.92 0.61
C PRO A 268 -10.36 -14.70 -0.64
N LEU A 269 -9.04 -14.52 -0.47
CA LEU A 269 -8.12 -14.30 -1.59
C LEU A 269 -8.12 -15.48 -2.57
N ARG A 270 -8.15 -16.72 -2.06
CA ARG A 270 -8.24 -17.92 -2.90
C ARG A 270 -9.53 -17.95 -3.72
N ARG A 271 -10.68 -17.64 -3.11
CA ARG A 271 -11.97 -17.64 -3.82
C ARG A 271 -12.04 -16.56 -4.90
N LEU A 272 -11.49 -15.36 -4.65
CA LEU A 272 -11.45 -14.26 -5.62
C LEU A 272 -10.68 -14.59 -6.91
N ALA A 273 -9.87 -15.65 -6.93
CA ALA A 273 -9.20 -16.12 -8.15
C ALA A 273 -10.16 -16.77 -9.16
N TYR A 274 -11.32 -17.27 -8.70
CA TYR A 274 -12.26 -18.06 -9.50
C TYR A 274 -13.67 -17.45 -9.59
N ARG A 275 -13.89 -16.36 -8.86
CA ARG A 275 -15.10 -15.53 -8.92
C ARG A 275 -14.84 -14.32 -9.79
#